data_AF-A0A317K260-F1
#
_entry.id   AF-A0A317K260-F1
#
_cell.length_a   1.000
_cell.length_b   1.000
_cell.length_c   1.000
_cell.angle_alpha   90.00
_cell.angle_beta   90.00
_cell.angle_gamma   90.00
#
_symmetry.space_group_name_H-M   'P 1'
#
loop_
_entity.id
_entity.type
_entity.pdbx_description
1 polymer ?
#
loop_
_entity_poly.entity_id
_entity_poly.type
_entity_poly.pdbx_seq_one_letter_code
_entity_poly.pdbx_strand_id
1 'polypeptide(L)'
;MPPGVVTGPAGQVYVGLDTPAVGSLPADHRFVDNPTDLLGKPTQPADAADPLDAVGLLATMLRHIAHHAAHHVSEPITELTVTIPASWGPRRRGQLAEAATRSGLPSPALVTAPAALAAYAQTLGLTAPEASCLLVCQADRHPPAITVLQTVADGYRELATQQIALTHDLDDLITRRVVATATADNDPLRAAISQPGDAEADGRVAVVEAVRTARHLLATQDRAPVLLPAPRQPAVITRDDVSIAAQPLLDQVPDAVGELLEAADVDKQHLAGVVLRPAHGLPALADHLAAATGTVPTLIDQPHALADGALHFTTTHQPGPRAAAARLPRVRLRISDLTSALIIGACSLTLLLQAVLTAYITTVQLRVVGVRTSLPQLGTAGALAMLTAFAVAHLAPTTWLAGRPTPATPEPATGSLIRRGYFTAAVGGTVAAALYGLATGTAVHYDYTPYLKWTLGGAIPLAACAAVIATIAPRIPTDALPAWLALTRPAITHVAIATAGIFLMRAALTLTTPVDLTGMPGLVGSAGAALVGVATALTASRSRTVRTVTAPGLAIGYALVFTHDTTTALTVGYLIALTWWGIRLTAQTLRLAFPTTATALHRLLDRANG
;
A
#
# COMPACT_ATOMS: atom_id res chain seq x y z
N MET A 1 23.98 2.28 15.50
CA MET A 1 23.38 2.81 16.74
C MET A 1 23.25 1.66 17.73
N PRO A 2 23.72 1.80 18.97
CA PRO A 2 23.53 0.80 20.02
C PRO A 2 22.04 0.57 20.32
N PRO A 3 21.59 -0.67 20.59
CA PRO A 3 20.18 -0.99 20.87
C PRO A 3 19.75 -0.63 22.31
N GLY A 4 20.71 -0.33 23.20
CA GLY A 4 20.47 -0.06 24.61
C GLY A 4 19.66 1.21 24.86
N VAL A 5 18.78 1.14 25.85
CA VAL A 5 17.90 2.23 26.29
C VAL A 5 18.06 2.46 27.78
N VAL A 6 18.19 3.71 28.19
CA VAL A 6 18.27 4.11 29.61
C VAL A 6 17.00 4.86 29.98
N THR A 7 16.38 4.49 31.09
CA THR A 7 15.23 5.20 31.68
C THR A 7 15.64 5.88 32.97
N GLY A 8 15.44 7.21 33.06
CA GLY A 8 15.66 7.98 34.28
C GLY A 8 14.45 8.00 35.23
N PRO A 9 14.62 8.46 36.48
CA PRO A 9 13.59 8.40 37.53
C PRO A 9 12.34 9.23 37.26
N ALA A 10 12.45 10.23 36.37
CA ALA A 10 11.32 11.07 35.92
C ALA A 10 10.64 10.53 34.63
N GLY A 11 10.95 9.30 34.22
CA GLY A 11 10.43 8.69 32.98
C GLY A 11 11.11 9.16 31.70
N GLN A 12 12.25 9.87 31.80
CA GLN A 12 13.04 10.29 30.64
C GLN A 12 13.73 9.08 30.00
N VAL A 13 13.72 9.00 28.67
CA VAL A 13 14.29 7.88 27.92
C VAL A 13 15.46 8.38 27.08
N TYR A 14 16.65 7.82 27.33
CA TYR A 14 17.86 8.07 26.56
C TYR A 14 18.16 6.86 25.67
N VAL A 15 18.49 7.12 24.40
CA VAL A 15 18.73 6.12 23.37
C VAL A 15 20.03 6.41 22.64
N GLY A 16 20.70 5.36 22.15
CA GLY A 16 21.95 5.51 21.39
C GLY A 16 23.18 5.87 22.23
N LEU A 17 23.14 5.60 23.55
CA LEU A 17 24.29 5.77 24.43
C LEU A 17 25.27 4.60 24.23
N ASP A 18 26.56 4.94 24.12
CA ASP A 18 27.63 3.94 24.10
C ASP A 18 27.82 3.34 25.50
N THR A 19 28.31 2.09 25.57
CA THR A 19 28.53 1.35 26.83
C THR A 19 29.30 2.13 27.92
N PRO A 20 30.38 2.90 27.65
CA PRO A 20 31.02 3.71 28.69
C PRO A 20 30.16 4.86 29.20
N ALA A 21 29.28 5.43 28.36
CA ALA A 21 28.36 6.48 28.77
C ALA A 21 27.28 5.93 29.71
N VAL A 22 26.85 4.68 29.50
CA VAL A 22 25.90 3.99 30.38
C VAL A 22 26.48 3.81 31.79
N GLY A 23 27.75 3.39 31.90
CA GLY A 23 28.41 3.17 33.20
C GLY A 23 28.67 4.46 34.01
N SER A 24 28.55 5.63 33.38
CA SER A 24 28.73 6.93 34.04
C SER A 24 27.42 7.52 34.60
N LEU A 25 26.29 6.85 34.36
CA LEU A 25 24.98 7.32 34.81
C LEU A 25 24.81 7.11 36.33
N PRO A 26 24.05 7.99 37.01
CA PRO A 26 23.74 7.80 38.42
C PRO A 26 22.87 6.55 38.65
N ALA A 27 22.98 5.98 39.84
CA ALA A 27 22.36 4.69 40.21
C ALA A 27 20.82 4.65 40.13
N ASP A 28 20.18 5.80 39.96
CA ASP A 28 18.73 5.97 39.77
C ASP A 28 18.27 5.77 38.31
N HIS A 29 19.21 5.60 37.37
CA HIS A 29 18.93 5.31 35.97
C HIS A 29 18.94 3.80 35.71
N ARG A 30 17.88 3.30 35.07
CA ARG A 30 17.74 1.89 34.73
C ARG A 30 18.15 1.65 33.28
N PHE A 31 19.12 0.77 33.06
CA PHE A 31 19.56 0.37 31.74
C PHE A 31 18.82 -0.89 31.26
N VAL A 32 18.39 -0.87 30.00
CA VAL A 32 17.81 -1.99 29.26
C VAL A 32 18.68 -2.22 28.04
N ASP A 33 19.42 -3.32 28.03
CA ASP A 33 20.38 -3.69 26.98
C ASP A 33 19.71 -3.85 25.60
N ASN A 34 18.60 -4.58 25.55
CA ASN A 34 17.81 -4.77 24.34
C ASN A 34 16.30 -4.73 24.64
N PRO A 35 15.59 -3.66 24.24
CA PRO A 35 14.15 -3.52 24.52
C PRO A 35 13.30 -4.58 23.80
N THR A 36 13.83 -5.20 22.73
CA THR A 36 13.10 -6.23 21.98
C THR A 36 12.94 -7.53 22.78
N ASP A 37 13.82 -7.78 23.76
CA ASP A 37 13.76 -8.97 24.63
C ASP A 37 12.64 -8.86 25.68
N LEU A 38 12.09 -7.66 25.88
CA LEU A 38 10.93 -7.43 26.73
C LEU A 38 9.61 -7.73 26.02
N LEU A 39 9.61 -7.82 24.68
CA LEU A 39 8.40 -8.07 23.90
C LEU A 39 7.85 -9.48 24.12
N GLY A 40 6.53 -9.58 24.16
CA GLY A 40 5.79 -10.84 24.34
C GLY A 40 5.82 -11.40 25.76
N LYS A 41 6.61 -10.84 26.68
CA LYS A 41 6.55 -11.17 28.11
C LYS A 41 5.24 -10.63 28.71
N PRO A 42 4.64 -11.31 29.70
CA PRO A 42 3.47 -10.76 30.40
C PRO A 42 3.86 -9.41 31.01
N THR A 43 2.99 -8.42 30.85
CA THR A 43 3.13 -7.12 31.49
C THR A 43 3.28 -7.37 32.99
N GLN A 44 4.32 -6.84 33.62
CA GLN A 44 4.48 -6.95 35.07
C GLN A 44 3.19 -6.44 35.74
N PRO A 45 2.76 -7.06 36.87
CA PRO A 45 1.57 -6.64 37.58
C PRO A 45 1.63 -5.14 37.88
N ALA A 46 0.49 -4.46 37.83
CA ALA A 46 0.38 -3.00 38.07
C ALA A 46 0.87 -2.56 39.46
N ASP A 47 1.12 -3.51 40.36
CA ASP A 47 1.65 -3.34 41.72
C ASP A 47 3.20 -3.38 41.78
N ALA A 48 3.87 -3.59 40.63
CA ALA A 48 5.30 -3.38 40.53
C ALA A 48 5.58 -1.88 40.62
N ALA A 49 6.54 -1.48 41.46
CA ALA A 49 6.83 -0.07 41.77
C ALA A 49 7.13 0.82 40.53
N ASP A 50 7.49 0.24 39.38
CA ASP A 50 7.58 0.93 38.08
C ASP A 50 7.52 -0.06 36.88
N PRO A 51 6.36 -0.24 36.20
CA PRO A 51 6.25 -1.15 35.06
C PRO A 51 6.85 -0.54 33.78
N LEU A 52 7.89 -1.18 33.23
CA LEU A 52 8.50 -0.77 31.96
C LEU A 52 7.53 -0.97 30.78
N ASP A 53 7.18 0.11 30.07
CA ASP A 53 6.46 0.04 28.79
C ASP A 53 7.42 -0.33 27.64
N ALA A 54 7.61 -1.62 27.40
CA ALA A 54 8.45 -2.13 26.33
C ALA A 54 8.09 -1.57 24.94
N VAL A 55 6.80 -1.36 24.67
CA VAL A 55 6.32 -0.80 23.39
C VAL A 55 6.67 0.68 23.31
N GLY A 56 6.55 1.42 24.41
CA GLY A 56 6.97 2.81 24.54
C GLY A 56 8.47 3.01 24.35
N LEU A 57 9.30 2.15 24.93
CA LEU A 57 10.77 2.18 24.76
C LEU A 57 11.15 1.93 23.30
N LEU A 58 10.56 0.90 22.68
CA LEU A 58 10.79 0.59 21.27
C LEU A 58 10.30 1.73 20.35
N ALA A 59 9.15 2.34 20.64
CA ALA A 59 8.65 3.48 19.88
C ALA A 59 9.58 4.68 19.98
N THR A 60 10.18 4.93 21.14
CA THR A 60 11.17 6.00 21.34
C THR A 60 12.44 5.74 20.53
N MET A 61 12.94 4.51 20.56
CA MET A 61 14.09 4.09 19.75
C MET A 61 13.81 4.24 18.25
N LEU A 62 12.65 3.77 17.77
CA LEU A 62 12.25 3.93 16.36
C LEU A 62 12.11 5.39 15.95
N ARG A 63 11.58 6.26 16.83
CA ARG A 63 11.45 7.69 16.56
C ARG A 63 12.82 8.35 16.42
N HIS A 64 13.78 7.97 17.26
CA HIS A 64 15.15 8.48 17.18
C HIS A 64 15.86 8.02 15.88
N ILE A 65 15.76 6.74 15.53
CA ILE A 65 16.30 6.21 14.26
C ILE A 65 15.67 6.92 13.06
N ALA A 66 14.35 7.10 13.08
CA ALA A 66 13.60 7.78 12.02
C ALA A 66 14.01 9.25 11.88
N HIS A 67 14.19 9.95 12.99
CA HIS A 67 14.66 11.33 12.99
C HIS A 67 16.05 11.44 12.37
N HIS A 68 16.98 10.57 12.77
CA HIS A 68 18.32 10.53 12.19
C HIS A 68 18.26 10.21 10.68
N ALA A 69 17.50 9.20 10.25
CA ALA A 69 17.37 8.84 8.84
C ALA A 69 16.73 9.96 7.99
N ALA A 70 15.66 10.59 8.47
CA ALA A 70 15.01 11.71 7.78
C ALA A 70 15.94 12.93 7.65
N HIS A 71 16.78 13.19 8.67
CA HIS A 71 17.80 14.24 8.60
C HIS A 71 18.87 13.98 7.54
N HIS A 72 19.29 12.73 7.36
CA HIS A 72 20.29 12.37 6.33
C HIS A 72 19.76 12.48 4.90
N VAL A 73 18.47 12.18 4.68
CA VAL A 73 17.87 12.14 3.33
C VAL A 73 17.08 13.43 3.00
N SER A 74 16.78 14.27 3.99
CA SER A 74 15.95 15.49 3.86
C SER A 74 14.53 15.25 3.29
N GLU A 75 14.02 14.03 3.42
CA GLU A 75 12.68 13.62 2.98
C GLU A 75 11.96 12.85 4.09
N PRO A 76 10.61 12.91 4.14
CA PRO A 76 9.84 12.12 5.10
C PRO A 76 9.89 10.63 4.78
N ILE A 77 9.92 9.79 5.81
CA ILE A 77 9.92 8.34 5.68
C ILE A 77 8.51 7.87 5.26
N THR A 78 8.37 7.38 4.02
CA THR A 78 7.10 6.88 3.48
C THR A 78 6.89 5.39 3.68
N GLU A 79 7.98 4.64 3.83
CA GLU A 79 7.98 3.17 3.95
C GLU A 79 8.95 2.75 5.05
N LEU A 80 8.61 1.68 5.78
CA LEU A 80 9.41 1.14 6.87
C LEU A 80 9.53 -0.37 6.69
N THR A 81 10.77 -0.87 6.65
CA THR A 81 11.08 -2.30 6.63
C THR A 81 11.80 -2.65 7.92
N VAL A 82 11.35 -3.68 8.62
CA VAL A 82 11.97 -4.12 9.89
C VAL A 82 12.29 -5.60 9.82
N THR A 83 13.54 -5.94 10.13
CA THR A 83 13.95 -7.33 10.30
C THR A 83 13.52 -7.88 11.65
N ILE A 84 12.91 -9.06 11.67
CA ILE A 84 12.48 -9.75 12.89
C ILE A 84 13.10 -11.15 13.00
N PRO A 85 13.28 -11.70 14.21
CA PRO A 85 13.64 -13.10 14.36
C PRO A 85 12.55 -14.01 13.80
N ALA A 86 12.94 -15.13 13.19
CA ALA A 86 12.02 -16.15 12.66
C ALA A 86 11.06 -16.70 13.74
N SER A 87 11.57 -16.91 14.97
CA SER A 87 10.81 -17.43 16.11
C SER A 87 9.75 -16.48 16.67
N TRP A 88 9.65 -15.24 16.20
CA TRP A 88 8.66 -14.30 16.72
C TRP A 88 7.24 -14.64 16.28
N GLY A 89 6.37 -14.94 17.25
CA GLY A 89 4.94 -15.14 17.05
C GLY A 89 4.14 -13.84 16.89
N PRO A 90 2.82 -13.94 16.62
CA PRO A 90 1.94 -12.81 16.29
C PRO A 90 1.93 -11.69 17.34
N ARG A 91 2.04 -12.02 18.63
CA ARG A 91 2.03 -11.04 19.72
C ARG A 91 3.20 -10.05 19.63
N ARG A 92 4.43 -10.55 19.46
CA ARG A 92 5.63 -9.70 19.33
C ARG A 92 5.58 -8.85 18.07
N ARG A 93 5.09 -9.43 16.96
CA ARG A 93 4.89 -8.71 15.68
C ARG A 93 3.86 -7.59 15.83
N GLY A 94 2.76 -7.84 16.55
CA GLY A 94 1.75 -6.82 16.86
C GLY A 94 2.30 -5.68 17.72
N GLN A 95 3.08 -6.00 18.76
CA GLN A 95 3.73 -4.99 19.60
C GLN A 95 4.76 -4.14 18.83
N LEU A 96 5.49 -4.72 17.88
CA LEU A 96 6.38 -3.97 16.98
C LEU A 96 5.59 -3.01 16.06
N ALA A 97 4.49 -3.48 15.47
CA ALA A 97 3.62 -2.64 14.64
C ALA A 97 2.98 -1.49 15.45
N GLU A 98 2.61 -1.76 16.70
CA GLU A 98 2.14 -0.73 17.63
C GLU A 98 3.24 0.29 17.94
N ALA A 99 4.46 -0.16 18.24
CA ALA A 99 5.60 0.73 18.48
C ALA A 99 5.90 1.63 17.28
N ALA A 100 5.85 1.10 16.05
CA ALA A 100 5.99 1.88 14.82
C ALA A 100 4.86 2.91 14.66
N THR A 101 3.64 2.54 15.02
CA THR A 101 2.49 3.48 14.99
C THR A 101 2.68 4.60 16.01
N ARG A 102 3.10 4.28 17.25
CA ARG A 102 3.39 5.27 18.30
C ARG A 102 4.58 6.17 17.96
N SER A 103 5.54 5.70 17.17
CA SER A 103 6.67 6.50 16.71
C SER A 103 6.33 7.46 15.56
N GLY A 104 5.13 7.34 14.97
CA GLY A 104 4.69 8.14 13.83
C GLY A 104 5.16 7.62 12.47
N LEU A 105 5.67 6.38 12.43
CA LEU A 105 6.15 5.72 11.22
C LEU A 105 5.00 4.98 10.49
N PRO A 106 5.16 4.69 9.19
CA PRO A 106 4.23 3.83 8.46
C PRO A 106 4.24 2.40 9.03
N SER A 107 3.21 1.61 8.69
CA SER A 107 3.13 0.20 9.08
C SER A 107 4.36 -0.56 8.56
N PRO A 108 5.12 -1.27 9.42
CA PRO A 108 6.34 -1.91 9.00
C PRO A 108 6.06 -3.13 8.12
N ALA A 109 6.78 -3.25 7.01
CA ALA A 109 6.98 -4.50 6.29
C ALA A 109 7.95 -5.37 7.10
N LEU A 110 7.49 -6.54 7.54
CA LEU A 110 8.28 -7.43 8.39
C LEU A 110 9.00 -8.46 7.53
N VAL A 111 10.32 -8.49 7.62
CA VAL A 111 11.17 -9.48 6.94
C VAL A 111 11.85 -10.33 7.99
N THR A 112 11.90 -11.65 7.81
CA THR A 112 12.65 -12.48 8.77
C THR A 112 14.15 -12.24 8.58
N ALA A 113 14.88 -12.15 9.68
CA ALA A 113 16.30 -11.96 9.68
C ALA A 113 17.08 -13.04 8.89
N PRO A 114 16.72 -14.35 8.92
CA PRO A 114 17.38 -15.32 8.06
C PRO A 114 17.14 -15.04 6.58
N ALA A 115 15.92 -14.64 6.17
CA ALA A 115 15.65 -14.27 4.77
C ALA A 115 16.45 -13.03 4.35
N ALA A 116 16.56 -12.02 5.20
CA ALA A 116 17.40 -10.85 4.96
C ALA A 116 18.87 -11.24 4.76
N LEU A 117 19.43 -12.11 5.61
CA LEU A 117 20.81 -12.58 5.45
C LEU A 117 21.01 -13.40 4.18
N ALA A 118 20.05 -14.25 3.82
CA ALA A 118 20.12 -15.01 2.58
C ALA A 118 20.11 -14.09 1.34
N ALA A 119 19.26 -13.06 1.33
CA ALA A 119 19.27 -12.05 0.26
C ALA A 119 20.60 -11.28 0.20
N TYR A 120 21.15 -10.89 1.36
CA TYR A 120 22.45 -10.24 1.39
C TYR A 120 23.57 -11.17 0.89
N ALA A 121 23.52 -12.46 1.25
CA ALA A 121 24.48 -13.46 0.75
C ALA A 121 24.46 -13.58 -0.78
N GLN A 122 23.30 -13.44 -1.43
CA GLN A 122 23.22 -13.41 -2.90
C GLN A 122 24.01 -12.23 -3.48
N THR A 123 23.99 -11.05 -2.84
CA THR A 123 24.78 -9.90 -3.29
C THR A 123 26.29 -10.13 -3.19
N LEU A 124 26.70 -11.05 -2.31
CA LEU A 124 28.08 -11.51 -2.16
C LEU A 124 28.43 -12.66 -3.11
N GLY A 125 27.50 -13.11 -3.96
CA GLY A 125 27.72 -14.14 -4.99
C GLY A 125 27.22 -15.53 -4.64
N LEU A 126 26.49 -15.73 -3.53
CA LEU A 126 25.84 -17.02 -3.23
C LEU A 126 24.67 -17.26 -4.20
N THR A 127 24.85 -18.16 -5.16
CA THR A 127 23.79 -18.52 -6.12
C THR A 127 22.97 -19.70 -5.62
N ALA A 128 21.67 -19.51 -5.46
CA ALA A 128 20.73 -20.56 -5.06
C ALA A 128 19.65 -20.71 -6.15
N PRO A 129 19.61 -21.82 -6.91
CA PRO A 129 18.57 -22.08 -7.91
C PRO A 129 17.17 -22.06 -7.31
N GLU A 130 16.12 -21.80 -8.09
CA GLU A 130 14.75 -21.89 -7.59
C GLU A 130 14.45 -23.26 -6.96
N ALA A 131 13.67 -23.25 -5.87
CA ALA A 131 13.32 -24.41 -5.06
C ALA A 131 14.47 -25.09 -4.29
N SER A 132 15.70 -24.54 -4.34
CA SER A 132 16.83 -24.99 -3.52
C SER A 132 16.73 -24.51 -2.07
N CYS A 133 17.39 -25.23 -1.16
CA CYS A 133 17.39 -24.91 0.27
C CYS A 133 18.70 -24.25 0.72
N LEU A 134 18.61 -23.31 1.66
CA LEU A 134 19.73 -22.64 2.31
C LEU A 134 19.62 -22.82 3.82
N LEU A 135 20.73 -23.10 4.49
CA LEU A 135 20.79 -23.08 5.95
C LEU A 135 21.38 -21.75 6.41
N VAL A 136 20.69 -21.04 7.29
CA VAL A 136 21.14 -19.77 7.87
C VAL A 136 21.34 -19.94 9.37
N CYS A 137 22.57 -19.72 9.84
CA CYS A 137 22.93 -19.70 11.26
C CYS A 137 23.14 -18.25 11.73
N GLN A 138 22.39 -17.84 12.74
CA GLN A 138 22.50 -16.53 13.38
C GLN A 138 23.03 -16.72 14.81
N ALA A 139 24.36 -16.67 14.96
CA ALA A 139 25.03 -16.85 16.24
C ALA A 139 25.13 -15.57 17.06
N ASP A 140 24.97 -14.41 16.44
CA ASP A 140 24.91 -13.09 17.08
C ASP A 140 23.62 -12.86 17.91
N ARG A 141 22.69 -13.82 17.87
CA ARG A 141 21.42 -13.79 18.61
C ARG A 141 21.52 -14.57 19.92
N HIS A 142 20.70 -14.17 20.88
CA HIS A 142 20.59 -14.82 22.18
C HIS A 142 19.15 -15.30 22.40
N PRO A 143 18.86 -16.63 22.35
CA PRO A 143 19.78 -17.71 21.99
C PRO A 143 20.10 -17.75 20.48
N PRO A 144 21.21 -18.39 20.08
CA PRO A 144 21.54 -18.65 18.68
C PRO A 144 20.42 -19.40 17.96
N ALA A 145 20.23 -19.13 16.68
CA ALA A 145 19.18 -19.77 15.89
C ALA A 145 19.72 -20.26 14.55
N ILE A 146 19.22 -21.43 14.13
CA ILE A 146 19.45 -22.02 12.81
C ILE A 146 18.11 -22.16 12.09
N THR A 147 18.08 -21.77 10.83
CA THR A 147 16.86 -21.74 10.01
C THR A 147 17.14 -22.32 8.63
N VAL A 148 16.27 -23.21 8.14
CA VAL A 148 16.29 -23.68 6.74
C VAL A 148 15.29 -22.85 5.94
N LEU A 149 15.78 -22.23 4.87
CA LEU A 149 14.99 -21.48 3.90
C LEU A 149 14.95 -22.21 2.58
N GLN A 150 13.82 -22.12 1.87
CA GLN A 150 13.71 -22.51 0.48
C GLN A 150 13.57 -21.27 -0.40
N THR A 151 14.32 -21.24 -1.49
CA THR A 151 14.19 -20.22 -2.53
C THR A 151 12.86 -20.36 -3.27
N VAL A 152 12.17 -19.24 -3.45
CA VAL A 152 10.94 -19.13 -4.24
C VAL A 152 11.05 -17.91 -5.16
N ALA A 153 10.23 -17.85 -6.21
CA ALA A 153 10.34 -16.82 -7.26
C ALA A 153 10.45 -15.37 -6.73
N ASP A 154 9.76 -15.06 -5.63
CA ASP A 154 9.70 -13.71 -5.04
C ASP A 154 10.47 -13.58 -3.71
N GLY A 155 11.30 -14.55 -3.33
CA GLY A 155 12.11 -14.48 -2.10
C GLY A 155 12.40 -15.82 -1.44
N TYR A 156 12.06 -15.94 -0.14
CA TYR A 156 12.33 -17.15 0.64
C TYR A 156 11.11 -17.60 1.43
N ARG A 157 10.94 -18.92 1.51
CA ARG A 157 10.01 -19.58 2.40
C ARG A 157 10.79 -20.26 3.52
N GLU A 158 10.41 -19.99 4.77
CA GLU A 158 10.98 -20.67 5.93
C GLU A 158 10.38 -22.07 6.06
N LEU A 159 11.22 -23.11 6.09
CA LEU A 159 10.79 -24.51 6.25
C LEU A 159 10.79 -24.92 7.72
N ALA A 160 11.90 -24.66 8.41
CA ALA A 160 12.06 -24.95 9.83
C ALA A 160 13.01 -23.94 10.47
N THR A 161 12.80 -23.67 11.77
CA THR A 161 13.68 -22.86 12.61
C THR A 161 13.86 -23.55 13.96
N GLN A 162 15.10 -23.64 14.41
CA GLN A 162 15.47 -24.20 15.70
C GLN A 162 16.38 -23.21 16.44
N GLN A 163 16.10 -23.00 17.72
CA GLN A 163 16.98 -22.24 18.61
C GLN A 163 17.89 -23.23 19.34
N ILE A 164 19.18 -22.93 19.40
CA ILE A 164 20.14 -23.76 20.15
C ILE A 164 20.10 -23.29 21.60
N ALA A 165 19.34 -24.01 22.41
CA ALA A 165 19.11 -23.67 23.81
C ALA A 165 20.23 -24.23 24.70
N LEU A 166 21.04 -23.32 25.24
CA LEU A 166 22.04 -23.66 26.24
C LEU A 166 21.45 -23.55 27.65
N THR A 167 21.95 -24.38 28.58
CA THR A 167 21.65 -24.25 30.02
C THR A 167 22.04 -22.86 30.57
N HIS A 168 23.11 -22.29 30.02
CA HIS A 168 23.63 -20.98 30.35
C HIS A 168 23.99 -20.23 29.06
N ASP A 169 23.72 -18.93 29.03
CA ASP A 169 24.12 -18.10 27.91
C ASP A 169 25.65 -18.12 27.72
N LEU A 170 26.13 -17.87 26.50
CA LEU A 170 27.56 -17.84 26.20
C LEU A 170 28.29 -16.79 27.06
N ASP A 171 27.68 -15.63 27.29
CA ASP A 171 28.20 -14.60 28.20
C ASP A 171 28.36 -15.13 29.63
N ASP A 172 27.39 -15.89 30.10
CA ASP A 172 27.40 -16.51 31.42
C ASP A 172 28.45 -17.62 31.53
N LEU A 173 28.63 -18.42 30.48
CA LEU A 173 29.66 -19.47 30.41
C LEU A 173 31.06 -18.86 30.44
N ILE A 174 31.30 -17.81 29.65
CA ILE A 174 32.57 -17.07 29.67
C ILE A 174 32.77 -16.44 31.05
N THR A 175 31.76 -15.79 31.62
CA THR A 175 31.83 -15.16 32.94
C THR A 175 32.21 -16.15 34.04
N ARG A 176 31.55 -17.32 34.09
CA ARG A 176 31.90 -18.42 35.00
C ARG A 176 33.35 -18.86 34.83
N ARG A 177 33.79 -19.01 33.58
CA ARG A 177 35.17 -19.43 33.26
C ARG A 177 36.18 -18.40 33.73
N VAL A 178 35.96 -17.12 33.44
CA VAL A 178 36.85 -16.02 33.84
C VAL A 178 36.99 -15.94 35.34
N VAL A 179 35.89 -16.03 36.09
CA VAL A 179 35.98 -16.01 37.56
C VAL A 179 36.60 -17.29 38.09
N ALA A 180 36.32 -18.45 37.49
CA ALA A 180 36.97 -19.70 37.88
C ALA A 180 38.50 -19.68 37.68
N THR A 181 39.01 -18.98 36.66
CA THR A 181 40.45 -18.89 36.41
C THR A 181 41.14 -17.75 37.16
N ALA A 182 40.43 -16.64 37.40
CA ALA A 182 41.01 -15.43 37.99
C ALA A 182 40.90 -15.35 39.53
N THR A 183 40.05 -16.16 40.16
CA THR A 183 39.85 -16.15 41.62
C THR A 183 40.19 -17.47 42.28
N ALA A 184 40.40 -17.46 43.60
CA ALA A 184 40.51 -18.68 44.40
C ALA A 184 39.15 -19.42 44.49
N ASP A 185 39.20 -20.71 44.86
CA ASP A 185 38.01 -21.58 44.92
C ASP A 185 36.95 -21.12 45.94
N ASN A 186 37.39 -20.47 47.01
CA ASN A 186 36.54 -19.95 48.09
C ASN A 186 36.14 -18.48 47.92
N ASP A 187 36.38 -17.88 46.74
CA ASP A 187 36.05 -16.49 46.49
C ASP A 187 34.51 -16.28 46.45
N PRO A 188 33.95 -15.29 47.17
CA PRO A 188 32.50 -15.06 47.20
C PRO A 188 31.91 -14.70 45.83
N LEU A 189 32.67 -14.10 44.91
CA LEU A 189 32.22 -13.82 43.55
C LEU A 189 31.92 -15.09 42.77
N ARG A 190 32.63 -16.19 43.06
CA ARG A 190 32.37 -17.48 42.44
C ARG A 190 31.03 -18.06 42.92
N ALA A 191 30.71 -17.88 44.21
CA ALA A 191 29.41 -18.25 44.76
C ALA A 191 28.29 -17.40 44.14
N ALA A 192 28.48 -16.08 44.06
CA ALA A 192 27.53 -15.13 43.47
C ALA A 192 27.18 -15.43 42.00
N ILE A 193 28.16 -15.89 41.20
CA ILE A 193 27.93 -16.26 39.80
C ILE A 193 27.25 -17.62 39.68
N SER A 194 27.51 -18.53 40.61
CA SER A 194 26.97 -19.90 40.59
C SER A 194 25.55 -19.98 41.16
N GLN A 195 25.21 -19.16 42.15
CA GLN A 195 23.88 -19.10 42.79
C GLN A 195 23.46 -17.63 42.95
N PRO A 196 22.45 -17.16 42.19
CA PRO A 196 22.04 -15.76 42.27
C PRO A 196 21.30 -15.48 43.59
N GLY A 197 21.86 -14.59 44.42
CA GLY A 197 21.21 -14.00 45.60
C GLY A 197 21.13 -12.47 45.50
N ASP A 198 20.22 -11.84 46.26
CA ASP A 198 19.83 -10.43 46.08
C ASP A 198 20.96 -9.39 46.34
N ALA A 199 21.88 -9.66 47.27
CA ALA A 199 22.90 -8.69 47.70
C ALA A 199 24.17 -8.64 46.82
N GLU A 200 24.43 -9.69 46.03
CA GLU A 200 25.65 -9.83 45.21
C GLU A 200 25.37 -9.70 43.70
N ALA A 201 24.13 -9.34 43.35
CA ALA A 201 23.67 -9.17 41.97
C ALA A 201 24.43 -8.08 41.21
N ASP A 202 24.83 -7.00 41.88
CA ASP A 202 25.51 -5.85 41.27
C ASP A 202 26.92 -6.22 40.78
N GLY A 203 27.68 -6.96 41.60
CA GLY A 203 29.00 -7.47 41.22
C GLY A 203 28.95 -8.45 40.04
N ARG A 204 27.89 -9.27 39.95
CA ARG A 204 27.68 -10.18 38.80
C ARG A 204 27.40 -9.40 37.52
N VAL A 205 26.51 -8.41 37.57
CA VAL A 205 26.17 -7.57 36.40
C VAL A 205 27.41 -6.84 35.88
N ALA A 206 28.22 -6.26 36.77
CA ALA A 206 29.45 -5.59 36.39
C ALA A 206 30.45 -6.52 35.67
N VAL A 207 30.61 -7.76 36.13
CA VAL A 207 31.50 -8.74 35.48
C VAL A 207 30.96 -9.17 34.12
N VAL A 208 29.65 -9.45 34.00
CA VAL A 208 29.04 -9.84 32.72
C VAL A 208 29.22 -8.73 31.67
N GLU A 209 29.04 -7.47 32.04
CA GLU A 209 29.28 -6.34 31.13
C GLU A 209 30.77 -6.16 30.78
N ALA A 210 31.67 -6.39 31.74
CA ALA A 210 33.11 -6.40 31.47
C ALA A 210 33.51 -7.52 30.49
N VAL A 211 32.90 -8.71 30.62
CA VAL A 211 33.09 -9.84 29.69
C VAL A 211 32.55 -9.52 28.29
N ARG A 212 31.35 -8.93 28.19
CA ARG A 212 30.78 -8.47 26.92
C ARG A 212 31.70 -7.47 26.23
N THR A 213 32.20 -6.49 26.97
CA THR A 213 33.14 -5.49 26.46
C THR A 213 34.44 -6.13 25.98
N ALA A 214 35.01 -7.05 26.77
CA ALA A 214 36.22 -7.78 26.41
C ALA A 214 36.03 -8.64 25.15
N ARG A 215 34.88 -9.29 24.98
CA ARG A 215 34.55 -10.07 23.78
C ARG A 215 34.49 -9.21 22.52
N HIS A 216 33.98 -7.99 22.61
CA HIS A 216 34.02 -7.05 21.48
C HIS A 216 35.46 -6.66 21.12
N LEU A 217 36.33 -6.42 22.11
CA LEU A 217 37.75 -6.15 21.87
C LEU A 217 38.45 -7.34 21.19
N LEU A 218 38.10 -8.57 21.57
CA LEU A 218 38.63 -9.80 20.96
C LEU A 218 38.31 -9.96 19.46
N ALA A 219 37.34 -9.20 18.92
CA ALA A 219 37.11 -9.16 17.48
C ALA A 219 38.31 -8.57 16.72
N THR A 220 39.03 -7.63 17.32
CA THR A 220 40.20 -6.96 16.71
C THR A 220 41.53 -7.29 17.37
N GLN A 221 41.52 -7.75 18.62
CA GLN A 221 42.70 -8.06 19.43
C GLN A 221 42.73 -9.55 19.81
N ASP A 222 43.92 -10.08 20.11
CA ASP A 222 44.07 -11.47 20.55
C ASP A 222 43.82 -11.67 22.05
N ARG A 223 43.89 -10.57 22.82
CA ARG A 223 43.71 -10.56 24.28
C ARG A 223 42.88 -9.35 24.68
N ALA A 224 42.05 -9.50 25.71
CA ALA A 224 41.24 -8.41 26.25
C ALA A 224 41.19 -8.46 27.78
N PRO A 225 41.26 -7.30 28.47
CA PRO A 225 41.11 -7.26 29.93
C PRO A 225 39.64 -7.36 30.35
N VAL A 226 39.38 -8.07 31.45
CA VAL A 226 38.09 -8.12 32.14
C VAL A 226 38.29 -7.54 33.53
N LEU A 227 37.64 -6.41 33.81
CA LEU A 227 37.69 -5.79 35.13
C LEU A 227 36.82 -6.59 36.11
N LEU A 228 37.43 -7.03 37.21
CA LEU A 228 36.73 -7.71 38.29
C LEU A 228 36.42 -6.73 39.42
N PRO A 229 35.28 -6.88 40.13
CA PRO A 229 34.96 -6.07 41.29
C PRO A 229 36.06 -6.13 42.34
N ALA A 230 36.39 -4.96 42.91
CA ALA A 230 37.37 -4.83 43.98
C ALA A 230 37.08 -5.84 45.11
N PRO A 231 38.11 -6.43 45.75
CA PRO A 231 39.54 -6.13 45.63
C PRO A 231 40.31 -6.95 44.56
N ARG A 232 39.61 -7.58 43.61
CA ARG A 232 40.23 -8.52 42.65
C ARG A 232 41.05 -7.80 41.59
N GLN A 233 42.12 -8.45 41.14
CA GLN A 233 42.92 -7.96 40.01
C GLN A 233 42.17 -8.17 38.69
N PRO A 234 42.37 -7.32 37.67
CA PRO A 234 41.81 -7.55 36.34
C PRO A 234 42.27 -8.88 35.76
N ALA A 235 41.34 -9.62 35.15
CA ALA A 235 41.64 -10.83 34.41
C ALA A 235 41.97 -10.49 32.95
N VAL A 236 42.66 -11.38 32.24
CA VAL A 236 42.89 -11.27 30.79
C VAL A 236 42.31 -12.51 30.13
N ILE A 237 41.48 -12.30 29.11
CA ILE A 237 40.90 -13.38 28.30
C ILE A 237 41.47 -13.36 26.89
N THR A 238 41.53 -14.54 26.29
CA THR A 238 41.96 -14.75 24.91
C THR A 238 40.83 -15.35 24.06
N ARG A 239 41.04 -15.41 22.75
CA ARG A 239 40.12 -16.12 21.83
C ARG A 239 40.01 -17.62 22.13
N ASP A 240 41.09 -18.21 22.65
CA ASP A 240 41.11 -19.62 23.07
C ASP A 240 40.22 -19.84 24.29
N ASP A 241 40.26 -18.93 25.27
CA ASP A 241 39.39 -19.00 26.46
C ASP A 241 37.90 -18.92 26.09
N VAL A 242 37.54 -18.07 25.11
CA VAL A 242 36.18 -17.97 24.59
C VAL A 242 35.79 -19.25 23.86
N SER A 243 36.70 -19.83 23.07
CA SER A 243 36.46 -21.07 22.33
C SER A 243 36.21 -22.25 23.28
N ILE A 244 37.02 -22.36 24.34
CA ILE A 244 36.84 -23.36 25.42
C ILE A 244 35.50 -23.16 26.12
N ALA A 245 35.13 -21.91 26.46
CA ALA A 245 33.87 -21.61 27.11
C ALA A 245 32.65 -21.90 26.21
N ALA A 246 32.81 -21.76 24.89
CA ALA A 246 31.77 -22.01 23.90
C ALA A 246 31.67 -23.49 23.48
N GLN A 247 32.53 -24.39 23.97
CA GLN A 247 32.51 -25.81 23.60
C GLN A 247 31.12 -26.46 23.74
N PRO A 248 30.33 -26.21 24.81
CA PRO A 248 28.98 -26.77 24.92
C PRO A 248 28.03 -26.33 23.79
N LEU A 249 28.22 -25.13 23.24
CA LEU A 249 27.47 -24.66 22.07
C LEU A 249 27.95 -25.38 20.82
N LEU A 250 29.27 -25.49 20.63
CA LEU A 250 29.87 -26.13 19.46
C LEU A 250 29.51 -27.62 19.37
N ASP A 251 29.48 -28.32 20.50
CA ASP A 251 29.11 -29.73 20.59
C ASP A 251 27.64 -30.00 20.20
N GLN A 252 26.74 -29.01 20.39
CA GLN A 252 25.32 -29.13 20.02
C GLN A 252 25.04 -28.84 18.54
N VAL A 253 25.96 -28.20 17.81
CA VAL A 253 25.73 -27.78 16.42
C VAL A 253 25.40 -28.95 15.49
N PRO A 254 26.14 -30.08 15.51
CA PRO A 254 25.86 -31.19 14.60
C PRO A 254 24.48 -31.79 14.78
N ASP A 255 24.07 -32.00 16.04
CA ASP A 255 22.76 -32.56 16.39
C ASP A 255 21.64 -31.58 16.02
N ALA A 256 21.80 -30.29 16.36
CA ALA A 256 20.82 -29.26 16.02
C ALA A 256 20.64 -29.11 14.49
N VAL A 257 21.72 -29.21 13.70
CA VAL A 257 21.63 -29.21 12.24
C VAL A 257 20.91 -30.46 11.73
N GLY A 258 21.19 -31.63 12.31
CA GLY A 258 20.51 -32.88 11.97
C GLY A 258 19.01 -32.81 12.21
N GLU A 259 18.60 -32.44 13.43
CA GLU A 259 17.21 -32.28 13.82
C GLU A 259 16.47 -31.24 12.97
N LEU A 260 17.13 -30.11 12.66
CA LEU A 260 16.54 -29.05 11.84
C LEU A 260 16.30 -29.53 10.40
N LEU A 261 17.25 -30.26 9.81
CA LEU A 261 17.13 -30.79 8.45
C LEU A 261 16.05 -31.87 8.36
N GLU A 262 15.95 -32.73 9.38
CA GLU A 262 14.86 -33.69 9.51
C GLU A 262 13.50 -32.98 9.62
N ALA A 263 13.38 -31.97 10.48
CA ALA A 263 12.17 -31.18 10.64
C ALA A 263 11.77 -30.41 9.36
N ALA A 264 12.76 -30.03 8.53
CA ALA A 264 12.54 -29.37 7.25
C ALA A 264 12.25 -30.34 6.09
N ASP A 265 12.41 -31.65 6.30
CA ASP A 265 12.38 -32.70 5.25
C ASP A 265 13.39 -32.43 4.11
N VAL A 266 14.63 -32.08 4.47
CA VAL A 266 15.70 -31.71 3.54
C VAL A 266 16.97 -32.51 3.80
N ASP A 267 17.43 -33.27 2.82
CA ASP A 267 18.77 -33.89 2.90
C ASP A 267 19.88 -32.85 2.76
N LYS A 268 21.04 -33.10 3.39
CA LYS A 268 22.26 -32.27 3.28
C LYS A 268 22.68 -31.98 1.83
N GLN A 269 22.51 -32.95 0.93
CA GLN A 269 22.83 -32.82 -0.51
C GLN A 269 21.96 -31.81 -1.26
N HIS A 270 20.81 -31.42 -0.71
CA HIS A 270 19.88 -30.45 -1.31
C HIS A 270 20.11 -29.01 -0.79
N LEU A 271 21.11 -28.80 0.08
CA LEU A 271 21.54 -27.46 0.48
C LEU A 271 22.37 -26.84 -0.64
N ALA A 272 21.86 -25.73 -1.21
CA ALA A 272 22.61 -24.92 -2.17
C ALA A 272 23.67 -24.04 -1.49
N GLY A 273 23.61 -23.87 -0.17
CA GLY A 273 24.53 -23.02 0.56
C GLY A 273 24.24 -22.93 2.05
N VAL A 274 25.25 -22.49 2.80
CA VAL A 274 25.17 -22.20 4.23
C VAL A 274 25.59 -20.76 4.46
N VAL A 275 24.81 -20.01 5.23
CA VAL A 275 25.07 -18.62 5.60
C VAL A 275 25.28 -18.57 7.11
N LEU A 276 26.37 -17.96 7.54
CA LEU A 276 26.68 -17.78 8.96
C LEU A 276 26.85 -16.29 9.26
N ARG A 277 26.07 -15.80 10.23
CA ARG A 277 26.34 -14.54 10.93
C ARG A 277 27.00 -14.87 12.28
N PRO A 278 28.33 -14.68 12.40
CA PRO A 278 29.08 -15.15 13.56
C PRO A 278 28.82 -14.29 14.80
N ALA A 279 28.95 -14.89 15.98
CA ALA A 279 29.11 -14.15 17.22
C ALA A 279 30.54 -13.63 17.34
N HIS A 280 30.74 -12.47 17.97
CA HIS A 280 32.08 -11.94 18.22
C HIS A 280 32.95 -12.95 19.00
N GLY A 281 34.13 -13.25 18.48
CA GLY A 281 35.09 -14.15 19.14
C GLY A 281 34.81 -15.65 19.00
N LEU A 282 33.91 -16.08 18.12
CA LEU A 282 33.58 -17.50 17.90
C LEU A 282 33.86 -18.01 16.47
N PRO A 283 35.11 -18.01 16.00
CA PRO A 283 35.44 -18.45 14.64
C PRO A 283 35.21 -19.95 14.40
N ALA A 284 35.40 -20.78 15.43
CA ALA A 284 35.29 -22.25 15.33
C ALA A 284 33.89 -22.74 14.93
N LEU A 285 32.85 -21.91 15.06
CA LEU A 285 31.49 -22.24 14.65
C LEU A 285 31.39 -22.46 13.13
N ALA A 286 32.18 -21.74 12.33
CA ALA A 286 32.20 -21.91 10.87
C ALA A 286 32.68 -23.32 10.50
N ASP A 287 33.73 -23.81 11.16
CA ASP A 287 34.29 -25.14 10.92
C ASP A 287 33.31 -26.25 11.34
N HIS A 288 32.63 -26.07 12.49
CA HIS A 288 31.62 -27.03 12.96
C HIS A 288 30.40 -27.09 12.04
N LEU A 289 29.93 -25.94 11.53
CA LEU A 289 28.85 -25.90 10.53
C LEU A 289 29.29 -26.52 9.21
N ALA A 290 30.53 -26.28 8.76
CA ALA A 290 31.08 -26.90 7.57
C ALA A 290 31.13 -28.42 7.69
N ALA A 291 31.59 -28.94 8.83
CA ALA A 291 31.62 -30.37 9.11
C ALA A 291 30.21 -30.98 9.20
N ALA A 292 29.26 -30.28 9.83
CA ALA A 292 27.88 -30.77 9.99
C ALA A 292 27.09 -30.79 8.68
N THR A 293 27.29 -29.81 7.81
CA THR A 293 26.53 -29.63 6.55
C THR A 293 27.24 -30.14 5.30
N GLY A 294 28.56 -30.32 5.34
CA GLY A 294 29.40 -30.62 4.18
C GLY A 294 29.63 -29.42 3.25
N THR A 295 29.19 -28.22 3.64
CA THR A 295 29.27 -26.99 2.81
C THR A 295 29.98 -25.88 3.57
N VAL A 296 30.91 -25.19 2.93
CA VAL A 296 31.63 -24.06 3.55
C VAL A 296 30.65 -22.89 3.77
N PRO A 297 30.48 -22.38 5.02
CA PRO A 297 29.60 -21.25 5.28
C PRO A 297 30.08 -19.95 4.65
N THR A 298 29.14 -19.19 4.08
CA THR A 298 29.35 -17.80 3.70
C THR A 298 29.23 -16.92 4.94
N LEU A 299 30.33 -16.30 5.34
CA LEU A 299 30.40 -15.44 6.52
C LEU A 299 29.88 -14.03 6.22
N ILE A 300 28.93 -13.57 7.04
CA ILE A 300 28.38 -12.20 6.98
C ILE A 300 28.66 -11.50 8.30
N ASP A 301 29.66 -10.61 8.31
CA ASP A 301 30.07 -9.82 9.47
C ASP A 301 29.72 -8.32 9.33
N GLN A 302 29.14 -7.92 8.20
CA GLN A 302 28.79 -6.53 7.97
C GLN A 302 27.62 -6.11 8.86
N PRO A 303 27.73 -5.00 9.63
CA PRO A 303 26.69 -4.57 10.56
C PRO A 303 25.37 -4.21 9.86
N HIS A 304 25.46 -3.70 8.62
CA HIS A 304 24.31 -3.30 7.80
C HIS A 304 23.64 -4.46 7.05
N ALA A 305 24.22 -5.66 7.03
CA ALA A 305 23.78 -6.77 6.16
C ALA A 305 22.29 -7.12 6.28
N LEU A 306 21.75 -7.09 7.51
CA LEU A 306 20.33 -7.35 7.75
C LEU A 306 19.43 -6.26 7.14
N ALA A 307 19.81 -4.99 7.25
CA ALA A 307 19.04 -3.89 6.69
C ALA A 307 19.09 -3.93 5.16
N ASP A 308 20.27 -4.07 4.57
CA ASP A 308 20.45 -4.14 3.11
C ASP A 308 19.77 -5.35 2.51
N GLY A 309 19.90 -6.52 3.14
CA GLY A 309 19.22 -7.74 2.74
C GLY A 309 17.69 -7.62 2.85
N ALA A 310 17.17 -6.96 3.88
CA ALA A 310 15.73 -6.72 4.02
C ALA A 310 15.20 -5.78 2.93
N LEU A 311 15.99 -4.78 2.53
CA LEU A 311 15.63 -3.88 1.45
C LEU A 311 15.41 -4.63 0.13
N HIS A 312 16.08 -5.75 -0.13
CA HIS A 312 15.85 -6.55 -1.35
C HIS A 312 14.41 -7.08 -1.46
N PHE A 313 13.73 -7.35 -0.34
CA PHE A 313 12.33 -7.80 -0.32
C PHE A 313 11.31 -6.66 -0.38
N THR A 314 11.76 -5.43 -0.15
CA THR A 314 10.90 -4.25 -0.21
C THR A 314 11.14 -3.40 -1.44
N THR A 315 12.32 -3.48 -2.06
CA THR A 315 12.54 -3.05 -3.44
C THR A 315 11.72 -3.88 -4.42
N THR A 316 11.38 -5.14 -4.08
CA THR A 316 10.41 -5.96 -4.83
C THR A 316 8.95 -5.65 -4.48
N HIS A 317 8.69 -4.96 -3.35
CA HIS A 317 7.41 -4.27 -3.08
C HIS A 317 7.38 -2.87 -3.72
N GLN A 318 7.97 -2.73 -4.90
CA GLN A 318 7.53 -1.70 -5.81
C GLN A 318 6.00 -1.83 -5.93
N PRO A 319 5.22 -0.77 -5.67
CA PRO A 319 3.77 -0.85 -5.84
C PRO A 319 3.54 -1.43 -7.24
N GLY A 320 2.89 -2.60 -7.30
CA GLY A 320 2.83 -3.44 -8.50
C GLY A 320 2.58 -2.58 -9.74
N PRO A 321 3.16 -2.94 -10.89
CA PRO A 321 3.28 -2.04 -12.05
C PRO A 321 2.00 -1.23 -12.21
N ARG A 322 2.10 0.10 -12.16
CA ARG A 322 0.93 0.97 -12.32
C ARG A 322 0.56 1.03 -13.79
N ALA A 323 -0.66 1.44 -14.11
CA ALA A 323 -1.11 1.63 -15.49
C ALA A 323 -0.13 2.46 -16.33
N ALA A 324 0.61 3.40 -15.72
CA ALA A 324 1.69 4.17 -16.33
C ALA A 324 2.82 3.33 -16.97
N ALA A 325 3.16 2.18 -16.39
CA ALA A 325 4.20 1.27 -16.88
C ALA A 325 3.62 -0.01 -17.53
N ALA A 326 2.33 -0.30 -17.30
CA ALA A 326 1.66 -1.49 -17.80
C ALA A 326 1.49 -1.48 -19.33
N ARG A 327 1.47 -2.69 -19.90
CA ARG A 327 1.13 -2.95 -21.30
C ARG A 327 0.04 -4.01 -21.35
N LEU A 328 -1.21 -3.57 -21.53
CA LEU A 328 -2.33 -4.49 -21.71
C LEU A 328 -2.30 -5.14 -23.10
N PRO A 329 -2.69 -6.43 -23.23
CA PRO A 329 -2.88 -7.07 -24.53
C PRO A 329 -3.95 -6.31 -25.32
N ARG A 330 -3.57 -5.81 -26.50
CA ARG A 330 -4.45 -5.02 -27.37
C ARG A 330 -5.13 -5.91 -28.40
N VAL A 331 -6.41 -5.66 -28.61
CA VAL A 331 -7.21 -6.37 -29.61
C VAL A 331 -7.37 -5.48 -30.85
N ARG A 332 -7.52 -6.09 -32.04
CA ARG A 332 -7.88 -5.33 -33.24
C ARG A 332 -9.24 -4.67 -33.05
N LEU A 333 -9.35 -3.38 -33.39
CA LEU A 333 -10.61 -2.63 -33.33
C LEU A 333 -11.67 -3.35 -34.18
N ARG A 334 -12.73 -3.86 -33.54
CA ARG A 334 -13.88 -4.43 -34.26
C ARG A 334 -14.93 -3.35 -34.46
N ILE A 335 -15.72 -3.48 -35.54
CA ILE A 335 -16.88 -2.60 -35.78
C ILE A 335 -17.85 -2.65 -34.58
N SER A 336 -17.98 -3.83 -33.95
CA SER A 336 -18.76 -4.02 -32.72
C SER A 336 -18.32 -3.10 -31.57
N ASP A 337 -17.03 -2.77 -31.47
CA ASP A 337 -16.52 -1.94 -30.37
C ASP A 337 -16.88 -0.45 -30.57
N LEU A 338 -17.05 -0.01 -31.82
CA LEU A 338 -17.49 1.34 -32.17
C LEU A 338 -19.01 1.54 -32.07
N THR A 339 -19.81 0.46 -32.09
CA THR A 339 -21.28 0.55 -32.06
C THR A 339 -21.77 1.37 -30.87
N SER A 340 -21.14 1.23 -29.71
CA SER A 340 -21.53 1.93 -28.48
C SER A 340 -21.38 3.45 -28.63
N ALA A 341 -20.23 3.91 -29.13
CA ALA A 341 -19.98 5.33 -29.36
C ALA A 341 -20.89 5.89 -30.45
N LEU A 342 -21.13 5.13 -31.53
CA LEU A 342 -21.97 5.53 -32.64
C LEU A 342 -23.45 5.66 -32.22
N ILE A 343 -23.98 4.73 -31.41
CA ILE A 343 -25.35 4.80 -30.89
C ILE A 343 -25.52 6.02 -29.97
N ILE A 344 -24.57 6.28 -29.06
CA ILE A 344 -24.65 7.45 -28.17
C ILE A 344 -24.57 8.75 -29.00
N GLY A 345 -23.76 8.78 -30.06
CA GLY A 345 -23.65 9.93 -30.95
C GLY A 345 -24.90 10.16 -31.77
N ALA A 346 -25.51 9.09 -32.28
CA ALA A 346 -26.81 9.16 -32.93
C ALA A 346 -27.89 9.69 -31.96
N CYS A 347 -27.90 9.22 -30.70
CA CYS A 347 -28.83 9.73 -29.68
C CYS A 347 -28.63 11.23 -29.41
N SER A 348 -27.37 11.67 -29.25
CA SER A 348 -26.99 13.07 -29.07
C SER A 348 -27.46 13.94 -30.25
N LEU A 349 -27.20 13.50 -31.48
CA LEU A 349 -27.58 14.22 -32.70
C LEU A 349 -29.11 14.26 -32.89
N THR A 350 -29.82 13.18 -32.57
CA THR A 350 -31.29 13.13 -32.65
C THR A 350 -31.93 14.15 -31.72
N LEU A 351 -31.45 14.28 -30.48
CA LEU A 351 -31.97 15.29 -29.55
C LEU A 351 -31.67 16.71 -30.01
N LEU A 352 -30.48 16.96 -30.56
CA LEU A 352 -30.14 18.26 -31.15
C LEU A 352 -31.09 18.59 -32.30
N LEU A 353 -31.22 17.68 -33.26
CA LEU A 353 -32.01 17.90 -34.46
C LEU A 353 -33.48 18.11 -34.10
N GLN A 354 -34.03 17.32 -33.16
CA GLN A 354 -35.39 17.52 -32.69
C GLN A 354 -35.57 18.87 -32.00
N ALA A 355 -34.60 19.33 -31.18
CA ALA A 355 -34.70 20.63 -30.51
C ALA A 355 -34.70 21.80 -31.52
N VAL A 356 -33.92 21.69 -32.59
CA VAL A 356 -33.87 22.70 -33.67
C VAL A 356 -35.13 22.65 -34.53
N LEU A 357 -35.54 21.47 -35.00
CA LEU A 357 -36.70 21.32 -35.88
C LEU A 357 -38.04 21.62 -35.21
N THR A 358 -38.12 21.47 -33.88
CA THR A 358 -39.32 21.80 -33.10
C THR A 358 -39.25 23.18 -32.44
N ALA A 359 -38.32 24.04 -32.86
CA ALA A 359 -38.21 25.40 -32.37
C ALA A 359 -39.36 26.26 -32.93
N TYR A 360 -40.11 26.92 -32.05
CA TYR A 360 -41.15 27.87 -32.46
C TYR A 360 -40.52 29.27 -32.60
N ILE A 361 -40.50 29.79 -33.82
CA ILE A 361 -39.85 31.06 -34.18
C ILE A 361 -40.92 32.14 -34.35
N THR A 362 -40.85 33.18 -33.54
CA THR A 362 -41.71 34.37 -33.67
C THR A 362 -40.98 35.46 -34.45
N THR A 363 -41.59 35.90 -35.55
CA THR A 363 -41.03 36.93 -36.42
C THR A 363 -41.95 38.15 -36.48
N VAL A 364 -41.37 39.34 -36.45
CA VAL A 364 -42.06 40.62 -36.64
C VAL A 364 -41.29 41.39 -37.69
N GLN A 365 -41.96 41.80 -38.78
CA GLN A 365 -41.34 42.52 -39.91
C GLN A 365 -40.05 41.85 -40.41
N LEU A 366 -40.09 40.52 -40.63
CA LEU A 366 -38.97 39.70 -41.09
C LEU A 366 -37.77 39.59 -40.13
N ARG A 367 -37.82 40.21 -38.94
CA ARG A 367 -36.83 40.04 -37.86
C ARG A 367 -37.34 39.02 -36.85
N VAL A 368 -36.47 38.08 -36.44
CA VAL A 368 -36.77 37.13 -35.36
C VAL A 368 -36.77 37.87 -34.02
N VAL A 369 -37.89 37.85 -33.30
CA VAL A 369 -38.06 38.56 -32.01
C VAL A 369 -38.04 37.60 -30.82
N GLY A 370 -38.26 36.31 -31.07
CA GLY A 370 -38.18 35.31 -30.02
C GLY A 370 -38.23 33.88 -30.54
N VAL A 371 -37.58 32.99 -29.81
CA VAL A 371 -37.48 31.56 -30.12
C VAL A 371 -37.86 30.77 -28.87
N ARG A 372 -38.78 29.82 -29.02
CA ARG A 372 -39.10 28.85 -27.97
C ARG A 372 -38.62 27.46 -28.38
N THR A 373 -37.57 26.99 -27.72
CA THR A 373 -37.06 25.62 -27.84
C THR A 373 -36.73 25.05 -26.45
N SER A 374 -36.59 23.74 -26.35
CA SER A 374 -36.24 23.07 -25.10
C SER A 374 -34.74 23.25 -24.81
N LEU A 375 -34.41 24.22 -23.95
CA LEU A 375 -33.03 24.49 -23.55
C LEU A 375 -32.36 23.29 -22.81
N PRO A 376 -33.04 22.59 -21.87
CA PRO A 376 -32.46 21.41 -21.24
C PRO A 376 -32.20 20.26 -22.21
N GLN A 377 -32.99 20.13 -23.29
CA GLN A 377 -32.77 19.12 -24.33
C GLN A 377 -31.48 19.41 -25.13
N LEU A 378 -31.14 20.67 -25.36
CA LEU A 378 -29.84 21.05 -25.92
C LEU A 378 -28.71 20.73 -24.93
N GLY A 379 -28.95 20.95 -23.63
CA GLY A 379 -28.03 20.54 -22.58
C GLY A 379 -27.78 19.03 -22.55
N THR A 380 -28.82 18.20 -22.69
CA THR A 380 -28.66 16.74 -22.77
C THR A 380 -27.96 16.33 -24.05
N ALA A 381 -28.26 16.95 -25.20
CA ALA A 381 -27.54 16.70 -26.44
C ALA A 381 -26.02 16.96 -26.28
N GLY A 382 -25.64 18.08 -25.65
CA GLY A 382 -24.24 18.40 -25.34
C GLY A 382 -23.58 17.44 -24.35
N ALA A 383 -24.30 17.04 -23.29
CA ALA A 383 -23.81 16.03 -22.34
C ALA A 383 -23.60 14.65 -23.02
N LEU A 384 -24.51 14.23 -23.89
CA LEU A 384 -24.37 13.00 -24.66
C LEU A 384 -23.21 13.08 -25.66
N ALA A 385 -22.97 14.24 -26.29
CA ALA A 385 -21.79 14.44 -27.13
C ALA A 385 -20.49 14.24 -26.34
N MET A 386 -20.42 14.74 -25.10
CA MET A 386 -19.29 14.47 -24.21
C MET A 386 -19.17 12.97 -23.85
N LEU A 387 -20.29 12.27 -23.62
CA LEU A 387 -20.27 10.81 -23.39
C LEU A 387 -19.81 10.02 -24.61
N THR A 388 -20.08 10.47 -25.84
CA THR A 388 -19.50 9.84 -27.03
C THR A 388 -17.98 9.91 -27.03
N ALA A 389 -17.44 11.10 -26.71
CA ALA A 389 -16.00 11.29 -26.61
C ALA A 389 -15.41 10.39 -25.51
N PHE A 390 -16.12 10.23 -24.39
CA PHE A 390 -15.77 9.30 -23.31
C PHE A 390 -15.75 7.83 -23.78
N ALA A 391 -16.76 7.41 -24.55
CA ALA A 391 -16.84 6.07 -25.12
C ALA A 391 -15.69 5.79 -26.10
N VAL A 392 -15.28 6.80 -26.88
CA VAL A 392 -14.13 6.70 -27.79
C VAL A 392 -12.80 6.63 -27.00
N ALA A 393 -12.63 7.47 -25.97
CA ALA A 393 -11.45 7.45 -25.11
C ALA A 393 -11.24 6.09 -24.42
N HIS A 394 -12.34 5.42 -24.06
CA HIS A 394 -12.32 4.09 -23.47
C HIS A 394 -11.66 3.03 -24.37
N LEU A 395 -11.72 3.19 -25.70
CA LEU A 395 -11.16 2.24 -26.66
C LEU A 395 -9.64 2.41 -26.87
N ALA A 396 -9.08 3.59 -26.58
CA ALA A 396 -7.67 3.90 -26.80
C ALA A 396 -6.68 2.94 -26.10
N PRO A 397 -6.85 2.53 -24.82
CA PRO A 397 -5.93 1.60 -24.17
C PRO A 397 -6.09 0.14 -24.62
N THR A 398 -7.21 -0.24 -25.24
CA THR A 398 -7.55 -1.64 -25.52
C THR A 398 -7.50 -2.01 -27.00
N THR A 399 -7.42 -1.04 -27.92
CA THR A 399 -7.53 -1.28 -29.37
C THR A 399 -6.32 -0.78 -30.16
N TRP A 400 -5.97 -1.52 -31.22
CA TRP A 400 -5.05 -1.03 -32.25
C TRP A 400 -5.82 -0.21 -33.29
N LEU A 401 -5.43 1.05 -33.49
CA LEU A 401 -5.68 1.71 -34.78
C LEU A 401 -4.81 1.00 -35.82
N ALA A 402 -5.43 0.56 -36.91
CA ALA A 402 -4.78 -0.22 -37.95
C ALA A 402 -3.50 0.49 -38.46
N GLY A 403 -2.35 -0.13 -38.21
CA GLY A 403 -1.04 0.25 -38.72
C GLY A 403 -0.10 -0.93 -38.52
N ARG A 404 0.69 -1.29 -39.54
CA ARG A 404 1.74 -2.30 -39.36
C ARG A 404 2.71 -1.75 -38.31
N PRO A 405 3.02 -2.48 -37.24
CA PRO A 405 4.04 -2.05 -36.30
C PRO A 405 5.35 -1.92 -37.07
N THR A 406 5.84 -0.70 -37.26
CA THR A 406 7.20 -0.45 -37.72
C THR A 406 8.13 -0.80 -36.55
N PRO A 407 9.17 -1.62 -36.76
CA PRO A 407 10.00 -2.17 -35.68
C PRO A 407 10.80 -1.12 -34.88
N ALA A 408 10.79 0.15 -35.30
CA ALA A 408 11.61 1.21 -34.73
C ALA A 408 10.92 2.06 -33.65
N THR A 409 9.59 1.98 -33.46
CA THR A 409 8.90 2.82 -32.47
C THR A 409 8.55 2.04 -31.20
N PRO A 410 9.05 2.44 -30.02
CA PRO A 410 8.68 1.80 -28.76
C PRO A 410 7.18 1.91 -28.52
N GLU A 411 6.56 0.78 -28.19
CA GLU A 411 5.11 0.71 -27.96
C GLU A 411 4.71 1.61 -26.77
N PRO A 412 3.71 2.49 -26.93
CA PRO A 412 3.33 3.42 -25.88
C PRO A 412 2.72 2.68 -24.69
N ALA A 413 3.08 3.07 -23.47
CA ALA A 413 2.52 2.49 -22.25
C ALA A 413 1.01 2.79 -22.10
N THR A 414 0.27 1.88 -21.46
CA THR A 414 -1.19 1.97 -21.31
C THR A 414 -1.63 3.27 -20.64
N GLY A 415 -0.90 3.75 -19.62
CA GLY A 415 -1.21 5.00 -18.94
C GLY A 415 -1.02 6.25 -19.82
N SER A 416 -0.10 6.24 -20.78
CA SER A 416 0.04 7.33 -21.76
C SER A 416 -1.16 7.38 -22.70
N LEU A 417 -1.69 6.22 -23.10
CA LEU A 417 -2.88 6.12 -23.95
C LEU A 417 -4.14 6.55 -23.20
N ILE A 418 -4.31 6.15 -21.94
CA ILE A 418 -5.42 6.59 -21.08
C ILE A 418 -5.38 8.12 -20.93
N ARG A 419 -4.22 8.69 -20.57
CA ARG A 419 -4.06 10.14 -20.40
C ARG A 419 -4.41 10.89 -21.68
N ARG A 420 -3.85 10.48 -22.82
CA ARG A 420 -4.12 11.13 -24.11
C ARG A 420 -5.59 10.99 -24.51
N GLY A 421 -6.15 9.77 -24.44
CA GLY A 421 -7.54 9.49 -24.82
C GLY A 421 -8.55 10.33 -24.05
N TYR A 422 -8.49 10.32 -22.71
CA TYR A 422 -9.44 11.07 -21.87
C TYR A 422 -9.24 12.59 -21.96
N PHE A 423 -8.01 13.06 -22.13
CA PHE A 423 -7.76 14.48 -22.36
C PHE A 423 -8.30 14.94 -23.73
N THR A 424 -8.06 14.17 -24.78
CA THR A 424 -8.64 14.45 -26.11
C THR A 424 -10.16 14.38 -26.08
N ALA A 425 -10.75 13.51 -25.27
CA ALA A 425 -12.20 13.45 -25.12
C ALA A 425 -12.77 14.67 -24.38
N ALA A 426 -12.09 15.15 -23.33
CA ALA A 426 -12.49 16.37 -22.63
C ALA A 426 -12.53 17.58 -23.57
N VAL A 427 -11.50 17.75 -24.42
CA VAL A 427 -11.44 18.83 -25.41
C VAL A 427 -12.42 18.60 -26.56
N GLY A 428 -12.42 17.41 -27.16
CA GLY A 428 -13.26 17.10 -28.33
C GLY A 428 -14.76 17.14 -28.01
N GLY A 429 -15.17 16.60 -26.86
CA GLY A 429 -16.57 16.61 -26.43
C GLY A 429 -17.08 18.02 -26.09
N THR A 430 -16.24 18.86 -25.47
CA THR A 430 -16.61 20.27 -25.18
C THR A 430 -16.69 21.10 -26.45
N VAL A 431 -15.77 20.91 -27.40
CA VAL A 431 -15.84 21.55 -28.73
C VAL A 431 -17.10 21.13 -29.48
N ALA A 432 -17.44 19.83 -29.50
CA ALA A 432 -18.68 19.35 -30.12
C ALA A 432 -19.93 19.98 -29.48
N ALA A 433 -19.99 20.07 -28.15
CA ALA A 433 -21.09 20.73 -27.45
C ALA A 433 -21.17 22.24 -27.72
N ALA A 434 -20.03 22.92 -27.85
CA ALA A 434 -19.98 24.33 -28.26
C ALA A 434 -20.52 24.52 -29.68
N LEU A 435 -20.11 23.65 -30.62
CA LEU A 435 -20.59 23.65 -32.00
C LEU A 435 -22.11 23.41 -32.07
N TYR A 436 -22.66 22.55 -31.21
CA TYR A 436 -24.11 22.33 -31.14
C TYR A 436 -24.88 23.60 -30.72
N GLY A 437 -24.36 24.33 -29.73
CA GLY A 437 -24.94 25.59 -29.29
C GLY A 437 -24.89 26.67 -30.37
N LEU A 438 -23.73 26.81 -31.02
CA LEU A 438 -23.52 27.74 -32.14
C LEU A 438 -24.40 27.39 -33.34
N ALA A 439 -24.43 26.12 -33.75
CA ALA A 439 -25.23 25.62 -34.85
C ALA A 439 -26.73 25.85 -34.63
N THR A 440 -27.20 25.70 -33.38
CA THR A 440 -28.58 26.01 -33.01
C THR A 440 -28.88 27.50 -33.15
N GLY A 441 -28.00 28.37 -32.65
CA GLY A 441 -28.16 29.82 -32.80
C GLY A 441 -28.18 30.27 -34.27
N THR A 442 -27.30 29.70 -35.10
CA THR A 442 -27.27 29.99 -36.54
C THR A 442 -28.49 29.46 -37.27
N ALA A 443 -28.95 28.24 -36.96
CA ALA A 443 -30.12 27.65 -37.61
C ALA A 443 -31.39 28.48 -37.36
N VAL A 444 -31.52 29.03 -36.15
CA VAL A 444 -32.70 29.78 -35.74
C VAL A 444 -32.56 31.29 -35.96
N HIS A 445 -31.38 31.77 -36.40
CA HIS A 445 -31.09 33.19 -36.65
C HIS A 445 -31.38 34.11 -35.45
N TYR A 446 -31.05 33.64 -34.24
CA TYR A 446 -31.28 34.35 -32.97
C TYR A 446 -30.05 34.29 -32.07
N ASP A 447 -30.02 35.06 -30.98
CA ASP A 447 -28.89 35.08 -30.03
C ASP A 447 -28.52 33.65 -29.59
N TYR A 448 -27.25 33.28 -29.81
CA TYR A 448 -26.73 31.95 -29.54
C TYR A 448 -26.40 31.72 -28.07
N THR A 449 -26.30 32.80 -27.27
CA THR A 449 -25.90 32.78 -25.86
C THR A 449 -26.67 31.75 -25.00
N PRO A 450 -28.03 31.70 -25.01
CA PRO A 450 -28.76 30.72 -24.22
C PRO A 450 -28.48 29.27 -24.66
N TYR A 451 -28.39 29.00 -25.95
CA TYR A 451 -28.15 27.64 -26.46
C TYR A 451 -26.75 27.17 -26.09
N LEU A 452 -25.75 28.04 -26.24
CA LEU A 452 -24.37 27.77 -25.88
C LEU A 452 -24.21 27.51 -24.38
N LYS A 453 -24.88 28.29 -23.53
CA LYS A 453 -24.86 28.09 -22.06
C LYS A 453 -25.39 26.72 -21.66
N TRP A 454 -26.48 26.27 -22.28
CA TRP A 454 -27.07 24.98 -21.94
C TRP A 454 -26.27 23.80 -22.49
N THR A 455 -25.82 23.84 -23.74
CA THR A 455 -25.00 22.75 -24.32
C THR A 455 -23.68 22.59 -23.57
N LEU A 456 -23.00 23.70 -23.25
CA LEU A 456 -21.78 23.69 -22.44
C LEU A 456 -22.07 23.34 -20.98
N GLY A 457 -23.16 23.83 -20.39
CA GLY A 457 -23.55 23.53 -19.01
C GLY A 457 -23.74 22.04 -18.75
N GLY A 458 -24.27 21.30 -19.73
CA GLY A 458 -24.36 19.84 -19.67
C GLY A 458 -23.01 19.12 -19.89
N ALA A 459 -22.14 19.66 -20.74
CA ALA A 459 -20.89 19.01 -21.14
C ALA A 459 -19.70 19.28 -20.19
N ILE A 460 -19.56 20.50 -19.68
CA ILE A 460 -18.40 20.95 -18.87
C ILE A 460 -18.18 20.08 -17.62
N PRO A 461 -19.19 19.74 -16.81
CA PRO A 461 -18.97 18.93 -15.61
C PRO A 461 -18.40 17.54 -15.95
N LEU A 462 -18.86 16.94 -17.05
CA LEU A 462 -18.37 15.66 -17.54
C LEU A 462 -16.96 15.78 -18.14
N ALA A 463 -16.66 16.90 -18.80
CA ALA A 463 -15.33 17.20 -19.33
C ALA A 463 -14.30 17.41 -18.20
N ALA A 464 -14.67 18.11 -17.14
CA ALA A 464 -13.85 18.25 -15.94
C ALA A 464 -13.56 16.87 -15.32
N CYS A 465 -14.58 16.00 -15.23
CA CYS A 465 -14.40 14.62 -14.78
C CYS A 465 -13.40 13.84 -15.67
N ALA A 466 -13.51 13.96 -16.99
CA ALA A 466 -12.59 13.31 -17.93
C ALA A 466 -11.14 13.83 -17.81
N ALA A 467 -10.95 15.13 -17.63
CA ALA A 467 -9.63 15.73 -17.41
C ALA A 467 -8.98 15.25 -16.11
N VAL A 468 -9.75 15.19 -15.02
CA VAL A 468 -9.30 14.62 -13.74
C VAL A 468 -8.91 13.15 -13.91
N ILE A 469 -9.74 12.34 -14.58
CA ILE A 469 -9.43 10.94 -14.89
C ILE A 469 -8.14 10.82 -15.71
N ALA A 470 -7.93 11.68 -16.72
CA ALA A 470 -6.72 11.65 -17.54
C ALA A 470 -5.43 11.84 -16.71
N THR A 471 -5.49 12.66 -15.66
CA THR A 471 -4.33 12.91 -14.77
C THR A 471 -4.11 11.81 -13.73
N ILE A 472 -5.20 11.21 -13.23
CA ILE A 472 -5.16 10.28 -12.08
C ILE A 472 -5.09 8.82 -12.51
N ALA A 473 -5.82 8.42 -13.55
CA ALA A 473 -5.92 7.03 -13.99
C ALA A 473 -4.60 6.33 -14.32
N PRO A 474 -3.53 7.01 -14.80
CA PRO A 474 -2.22 6.37 -14.97
C PRO A 474 -1.61 5.81 -13.67
N ARG A 475 -2.10 6.24 -12.50
CA ARG A 475 -1.62 5.79 -11.18
C ARG A 475 -2.32 4.52 -10.67
N ILE A 476 -3.36 4.05 -11.36
CA ILE A 476 -4.14 2.87 -10.95
C ILE A 476 -3.25 1.62 -11.00
N PRO A 477 -3.30 0.74 -9.98
CA PRO A 477 -2.63 -0.58 -9.99
C PRO A 477 -3.07 -1.47 -11.16
N THR A 478 -2.16 -2.25 -11.76
CA THR A 478 -2.49 -3.08 -12.95
C THR A 478 -3.54 -4.16 -12.68
N ASP A 479 -3.57 -4.74 -11.48
CA ASP A 479 -4.57 -5.71 -11.03
C ASP A 479 -5.99 -5.13 -11.00
N ALA A 480 -6.13 -3.85 -10.63
CA ALA A 480 -7.42 -3.15 -10.61
C ALA A 480 -7.85 -2.62 -11.99
N LEU A 481 -6.95 -2.60 -12.97
CA LEU A 481 -7.16 -1.96 -14.27
C LEU A 481 -8.29 -2.60 -15.11
N PRO A 482 -8.45 -3.94 -15.20
CA PRO A 482 -9.57 -4.55 -15.92
C PRO A 482 -10.93 -4.24 -15.30
N ALA A 483 -11.02 -4.26 -13.96
CA ALA A 483 -12.23 -3.93 -13.23
C ALA A 483 -12.60 -2.44 -13.40
N TRP A 484 -11.60 -1.57 -13.41
CA TRP A 484 -11.79 -0.14 -13.68
C TRP A 484 -12.25 0.13 -15.12
N LEU A 485 -11.65 -0.54 -16.12
CA LEU A 485 -12.08 -0.42 -17.52
C LEU A 485 -13.51 -0.91 -17.76
N ALA A 486 -13.98 -1.91 -17.01
CA ALA A 486 -15.38 -2.32 -17.07
C ALA A 486 -16.33 -1.22 -16.56
N LEU A 487 -15.86 -0.36 -15.66
CA LEU A 487 -16.63 0.71 -15.04
C LEU A 487 -16.77 1.96 -15.89
N THR A 488 -15.76 2.26 -16.69
CA THR A 488 -15.72 3.46 -17.53
C THR A 488 -16.58 3.35 -18.79
N ARG A 489 -17.04 2.13 -19.16
CA ARG A 489 -17.94 1.92 -20.30
C ARG A 489 -19.31 2.59 -20.04
N PRO A 490 -19.71 3.61 -20.82
CA PRO A 490 -21.02 4.22 -20.67
C PRO A 490 -22.14 3.23 -21.03
N ALA A 491 -23.22 3.23 -20.23
CA ALA A 491 -24.35 2.32 -20.40
C ALA A 491 -25.28 2.79 -21.52
N ILE A 492 -25.16 2.17 -22.69
CA ILE A 492 -25.90 2.50 -23.92
C ILE A 492 -27.43 2.46 -23.69
N THR A 493 -27.90 1.45 -22.97
CA THR A 493 -29.33 1.23 -22.73
C THR A 493 -29.97 2.40 -21.99
N HIS A 494 -29.28 2.98 -21.01
CA HIS A 494 -29.82 4.11 -20.25
C HIS A 494 -29.93 5.37 -21.10
N VAL A 495 -28.92 5.61 -21.94
CA VAL A 495 -28.89 6.75 -22.88
C VAL A 495 -30.00 6.60 -23.92
N ALA A 496 -30.18 5.41 -24.49
CA ALA A 496 -31.22 5.15 -25.48
C ALA A 496 -32.63 5.35 -24.88
N ILE A 497 -32.88 4.84 -23.67
CA ILE A 497 -34.16 5.00 -22.96
C ILE A 497 -34.42 6.49 -22.66
N ALA A 498 -33.42 7.23 -22.16
CA ALA A 498 -33.57 8.67 -21.90
C ALA A 498 -33.86 9.45 -23.18
N THR A 499 -33.14 9.14 -24.26
CA THR A 499 -33.29 9.78 -25.57
C THR A 499 -34.69 9.55 -26.12
N ALA A 500 -35.17 8.30 -26.10
CA ALA A 500 -36.54 7.97 -26.50
C ALA A 500 -37.57 8.70 -25.63
N GLY A 501 -37.37 8.74 -24.31
CA GLY A 501 -38.27 9.45 -23.39
C GLY A 501 -38.35 10.95 -23.65
N ILE A 502 -37.20 11.63 -23.74
CA ILE A 502 -37.12 13.08 -24.05
C ILE A 502 -37.73 13.36 -25.43
N PHE A 503 -37.47 12.47 -26.40
CA PHE A 503 -38.03 12.60 -27.73
C PHE A 503 -39.56 12.51 -27.72
N LEU A 504 -40.14 11.51 -27.06
CA LEU A 504 -41.59 11.34 -26.95
C LEU A 504 -42.25 12.48 -26.17
N MET A 505 -41.64 12.94 -25.08
CA MET A 505 -42.13 14.10 -24.32
C MET A 505 -42.21 15.34 -25.21
N ARG A 506 -41.14 15.64 -25.97
CA ARG A 506 -41.10 16.81 -26.85
C ARG A 506 -42.07 16.65 -28.02
N ALA A 507 -42.12 15.48 -28.63
CA ALA A 507 -43.03 15.16 -29.72
C ALA A 507 -44.49 15.33 -29.31
N ALA A 508 -44.88 14.85 -28.12
CA ALA A 508 -46.23 15.01 -27.59
C ALA A 508 -46.62 16.49 -27.50
N LEU A 509 -45.74 17.34 -26.96
CA LEU A 509 -46.00 18.78 -26.82
C LEU A 509 -46.02 19.56 -28.14
N THR A 510 -45.41 19.04 -29.21
CA THR A 510 -45.26 19.75 -30.49
C THR A 510 -46.19 19.26 -31.60
N LEU A 511 -46.57 17.98 -31.59
CA LEU A 511 -47.40 17.34 -32.62
C LEU A 511 -48.88 17.25 -32.23
N THR A 512 -49.22 17.26 -30.94
CA THR A 512 -50.63 17.30 -30.52
C THR A 512 -51.12 18.75 -30.49
N THR A 513 -52.15 19.07 -31.27
CA THR A 513 -52.83 20.36 -31.23
C THR A 513 -53.45 20.59 -29.84
N PRO A 514 -53.59 21.84 -29.36
CA PRO A 514 -54.00 22.11 -27.99
C PRO A 514 -55.51 21.83 -27.82
N VAL A 515 -55.88 20.59 -27.53
CA VAL A 515 -57.22 20.22 -27.05
C VAL A 515 -57.10 19.14 -25.97
N ASP A 516 -56.60 19.52 -24.80
CA ASP A 516 -56.89 18.76 -23.57
C ASP A 516 -58.06 19.44 -22.84
N LEU A 517 -59.27 19.21 -23.35
CA LEU A 517 -60.53 19.46 -22.63
C LEU A 517 -60.77 18.39 -21.52
N THR A 518 -59.88 17.40 -21.37
CA THR A 518 -60.05 16.25 -20.47
C THR A 518 -59.02 16.14 -19.34
N GLY A 519 -58.06 17.06 -19.23
CA GLY A 519 -57.13 17.12 -18.08
C GLY A 519 -56.19 15.91 -17.92
N MET A 520 -56.09 15.04 -18.92
CA MET A 520 -55.18 13.89 -18.93
C MET A 520 -53.97 14.19 -19.82
N PRO A 521 -52.74 14.27 -19.29
CA PRO A 521 -51.56 14.43 -20.13
C PRO A 521 -51.51 13.29 -21.15
N GLY A 522 -51.43 13.65 -22.45
CA GLY A 522 -51.46 12.68 -23.54
C GLY A 522 -50.58 11.46 -23.25
N LEU A 523 -51.14 10.26 -23.37
CA LEU A 523 -50.53 8.98 -22.97
C LEU A 523 -49.07 8.82 -23.46
N VAL A 524 -48.78 9.35 -24.65
CA VAL A 524 -47.44 9.35 -25.26
C VAL A 524 -46.43 10.19 -24.47
N GLY A 525 -46.83 11.37 -23.99
CA GLY A 525 -45.97 12.26 -23.20
C GLY A 525 -45.68 11.71 -21.80
N SER A 526 -46.71 11.16 -21.13
CA SER A 526 -46.58 10.51 -19.83
C SER A 526 -45.72 9.23 -19.91
N ALA A 527 -45.87 8.44 -20.96
CA ALA A 527 -44.99 7.30 -21.24
C ALA A 527 -43.54 7.76 -21.50
N GLY A 528 -43.35 8.85 -22.25
CA GLY A 528 -42.04 9.47 -22.45
C GLY A 528 -41.40 9.91 -21.13
N ALA A 529 -42.15 10.57 -20.26
CA ALA A 529 -41.69 10.99 -18.94
C ALA A 529 -41.34 9.79 -18.05
N ALA A 530 -42.14 8.71 -18.08
CA ALA A 530 -41.83 7.47 -17.39
C ALA A 530 -40.47 6.90 -17.82
N LEU A 531 -40.19 6.87 -19.13
CA LEU A 531 -38.90 6.41 -19.66
C LEU A 531 -37.73 7.28 -19.17
N VAL A 532 -37.90 8.61 -19.11
CA VAL A 532 -36.87 9.51 -18.54
C VAL A 532 -36.66 9.22 -17.05
N GLY A 533 -37.73 8.95 -16.29
CA GLY A 533 -37.65 8.55 -14.88
C GLY A 533 -36.85 7.25 -14.68
N VAL A 534 -37.16 6.22 -15.47
CA VAL A 534 -36.41 4.95 -15.50
C VAL A 534 -34.92 5.21 -15.82
N ALA A 535 -34.63 5.96 -16.87
CA ALA A 535 -33.26 6.25 -17.28
C ALA A 535 -32.49 7.03 -16.21
N THR A 536 -33.14 7.98 -15.53
CA THR A 536 -32.58 8.75 -14.41
C THR A 536 -32.20 7.82 -13.26
N ALA A 537 -33.09 6.89 -12.86
CA ALA A 537 -32.83 5.90 -11.81
C ALA A 537 -31.65 4.98 -12.15
N LEU A 538 -31.63 4.47 -13.39
CA LEU A 538 -30.60 3.56 -13.88
C LEU A 538 -29.22 4.23 -13.97
N THR A 539 -29.19 5.53 -14.32
CA THR A 539 -27.97 6.33 -14.39
C THR A 539 -27.48 6.69 -12.98
N ALA A 540 -28.39 7.05 -12.09
CA ALA A 540 -28.08 7.51 -10.74
C ALA A 540 -27.66 6.40 -9.76
N SER A 541 -27.87 5.11 -10.07
CA SER A 541 -27.57 4.00 -9.15
C SER A 541 -26.77 2.86 -9.81
N ARG A 542 -25.88 2.20 -9.05
CA ARG A 542 -25.08 1.04 -9.53
C ARG A 542 -25.58 -0.29 -8.96
N SER A 543 -26.17 -0.28 -7.76
CA SER A 543 -26.71 -1.48 -7.13
C SER A 543 -27.97 -1.96 -7.86
N ARG A 544 -28.03 -3.26 -8.17
CA ARG A 544 -29.23 -3.88 -8.76
C ARG A 544 -30.45 -3.72 -7.86
N THR A 545 -30.28 -3.82 -6.53
CA THR A 545 -31.38 -3.70 -5.56
C THR A 545 -31.94 -2.29 -5.50
N VAL A 546 -31.09 -1.27 -5.57
CA VAL A 546 -31.54 0.12 -5.59
C VAL A 546 -32.26 0.43 -6.90
N ARG A 547 -31.78 -0.11 -8.03
CA ARG A 547 -32.44 0.08 -9.34
C ARG A 547 -33.84 -0.52 -9.38
N THR A 548 -34.04 -1.73 -8.85
CA THR A 548 -35.35 -2.39 -8.87
C THR A 548 -36.41 -1.62 -8.08
N VAL A 549 -36.02 -0.87 -7.06
CA VAL A 549 -36.94 -0.04 -6.25
C VAL A 549 -37.10 1.35 -6.83
N THR A 550 -36.00 2.02 -7.20
CA THR A 550 -36.03 3.43 -7.63
C THR A 550 -36.55 3.62 -9.06
N ALA A 551 -36.34 2.65 -9.96
CA ALA A 551 -36.80 2.76 -11.35
C ALA A 551 -38.33 2.84 -11.48
N PRO A 552 -39.14 1.94 -10.90
CA PRO A 552 -40.60 2.06 -10.97
C PRO A 552 -41.10 3.32 -10.24
N GLY A 553 -40.53 3.66 -9.09
CA GLY A 553 -40.91 4.87 -8.35
C GLY A 553 -40.69 6.16 -9.14
N LEU A 554 -39.51 6.33 -9.75
CA LEU A 554 -39.22 7.49 -10.60
C LEU A 554 -40.01 7.47 -11.91
N ALA A 555 -40.30 6.30 -12.49
CA ALA A 555 -41.13 6.19 -13.68
C ALA A 555 -42.55 6.72 -13.42
N ILE A 556 -43.19 6.24 -12.34
CA ILE A 556 -44.53 6.67 -11.94
C ILE A 556 -44.53 8.16 -11.59
N GLY A 557 -43.56 8.61 -10.79
CA GLY A 557 -43.47 10.02 -10.39
C GLY A 557 -43.30 10.97 -11.58
N TYR A 558 -42.41 10.63 -12.54
CA TYR A 558 -42.20 11.45 -13.73
C TYR A 558 -43.42 11.46 -14.65
N ALA A 559 -44.10 10.32 -14.80
CA ALA A 559 -45.33 10.23 -15.60
C ALA A 559 -46.47 11.07 -15.02
N LEU A 560 -46.63 11.07 -13.69
CA LEU A 560 -47.72 11.77 -13.01
C LEU A 560 -47.54 13.29 -13.01
N VAL A 561 -46.30 13.76 -12.95
CA VAL A 561 -45.98 15.20 -12.89
C VAL A 561 -45.82 15.80 -14.30
N PHE A 562 -45.89 15.01 -15.37
CA PHE A 562 -45.67 15.50 -16.74
C PHE A 562 -46.70 16.54 -17.19
N THR A 563 -46.22 17.76 -17.40
CA THR A 563 -46.97 18.92 -17.93
C THR A 563 -46.01 19.80 -18.73
N HIS A 564 -46.52 20.80 -19.46
CA HIS A 564 -45.68 21.74 -20.22
C HIS A 564 -44.61 22.40 -19.32
N ASP A 565 -45.01 22.84 -18.12
CA ASP A 565 -44.16 23.57 -17.18
C ASP A 565 -43.11 22.67 -16.51
N THR A 566 -43.42 21.39 -16.30
CA THR A 566 -42.52 20.45 -15.58
C THR A 566 -41.52 19.74 -16.50
N THR A 567 -41.75 19.71 -17.82
CA THR A 567 -40.85 19.01 -18.77
C THR A 567 -39.38 19.44 -18.68
N THR A 568 -39.15 20.73 -18.44
CA THR A 568 -37.82 21.31 -18.21
C THR A 568 -37.15 20.68 -16.99
N ALA A 569 -37.87 20.59 -15.87
CA ALA A 569 -37.36 20.03 -14.62
C ALA A 569 -37.04 18.54 -14.74
N LEU A 570 -37.90 17.76 -15.41
CA LEU A 570 -37.67 16.33 -15.63
C LEU A 570 -36.40 16.07 -16.45
N THR A 571 -36.15 16.88 -17.49
CA THR A 571 -34.96 16.78 -18.34
C THR A 571 -33.70 17.23 -17.59
N VAL A 572 -33.79 18.28 -16.76
CA VAL A 572 -32.70 18.70 -15.86
C VAL A 572 -32.38 17.62 -14.83
N GLY A 573 -33.37 16.91 -14.30
CA GLY A 573 -33.15 15.78 -13.39
C GLY A 573 -32.27 14.68 -14.02
N TYR A 574 -32.48 14.39 -15.30
CA TYR A 574 -31.62 13.45 -16.04
C TYR A 574 -30.20 13.99 -16.23
N LEU A 575 -30.03 15.29 -16.54
CA LEU A 575 -28.71 15.93 -16.61
C LEU A 575 -27.94 15.81 -15.28
N ILE A 576 -28.61 16.06 -14.16
CA ILE A 576 -28.02 15.92 -12.82
C ILE A 576 -27.58 14.46 -12.58
N ALA A 577 -28.38 13.48 -13.02
CA ALA A 577 -27.99 12.07 -12.90
C ALA A 577 -26.75 11.73 -13.75
N LEU A 578 -26.61 12.31 -14.94
CA LEU A 578 -25.41 12.15 -15.78
C LEU A 578 -24.17 12.76 -15.10
N THR A 579 -24.28 13.99 -14.59
CA THR A 579 -23.16 14.62 -13.87
C THR A 579 -22.78 13.84 -12.62
N TRP A 580 -23.77 13.33 -11.87
CA TRP A 580 -23.56 12.48 -10.71
C TRP A 580 -22.87 11.15 -11.06
N TRP A 581 -23.17 10.56 -12.22
CA TRP A 581 -22.44 9.40 -12.71
C TRP A 581 -20.96 9.72 -12.96
N GLY A 582 -20.65 10.85 -13.60
CA GLY A 582 -19.26 11.30 -13.83
C GLY A 582 -18.48 11.57 -12.53
N ILE A 583 -19.13 12.22 -11.55
CA ILE A 583 -18.54 12.48 -10.23
C ILE A 583 -18.25 11.18 -9.47
N ARG A 584 -19.15 10.20 -9.54
CA ARG A 584 -18.89 8.90 -8.88
C ARG A 584 -17.78 8.10 -9.55
N LEU A 585 -17.71 8.15 -10.88
CA LEU A 585 -16.64 7.51 -11.63
C LEU A 585 -15.29 8.11 -11.25
N THR A 586 -15.17 9.45 -11.24
CA THR A 586 -13.94 10.14 -10.79
C THR A 586 -13.59 9.81 -9.33
N ALA A 587 -14.56 9.82 -8.42
CA ALA A 587 -14.33 9.45 -7.03
C ALA A 587 -13.82 8.00 -6.87
N GLN A 588 -14.35 7.05 -7.66
CA GLN A 588 -13.84 5.68 -7.69
C GLN A 588 -12.43 5.61 -8.26
N THR A 589 -12.12 6.37 -9.32
CA THR A 589 -10.77 6.44 -9.88
C THR A 589 -9.76 6.98 -8.85
N LEU A 590 -10.16 7.98 -8.07
CA LEU A 590 -9.33 8.56 -7.01
C LEU A 590 -9.06 7.56 -5.89
N ARG A 591 -10.08 6.81 -5.45
CA ARG A 591 -9.93 5.77 -4.41
C ARG A 591 -8.98 4.66 -4.85
N LEU A 592 -9.04 4.25 -6.11
CA LEU A 592 -8.15 3.22 -6.66
C LEU A 592 -6.71 3.73 -6.84
N ALA A 593 -6.55 4.99 -7.20
CA ALA A 593 -5.24 5.60 -7.38
C ALA A 593 -4.53 5.96 -6.05
N PHE A 594 -5.30 6.24 -4.99
CA PHE A 594 -4.79 6.64 -3.67
C PHE A 594 -5.48 5.87 -2.53
N PRO A 595 -5.14 4.59 -2.33
CA PRO A 595 -5.77 3.77 -1.29
C PRO A 595 -5.45 4.23 0.14
N THR A 596 -4.29 4.87 0.36
CA THR A 596 -3.79 5.29 1.68
C THR A 596 -4.33 6.64 2.15
N THR A 597 -4.70 7.54 1.25
CA THR A 597 -5.27 8.85 1.65
C THR A 597 -6.73 8.74 2.11
N ALA A 598 -7.47 7.74 1.61
CA ALA A 598 -8.86 7.50 2.03
C ALA A 598 -8.94 7.08 3.51
N THR A 599 -7.99 6.26 3.97
CA THR A 599 -7.87 5.85 5.37
C THR A 599 -7.33 6.98 6.26
N ALA A 600 -6.42 7.81 5.75
CA ALA A 600 -5.95 9.00 6.47
C ALA A 600 -7.08 10.05 6.68
N LEU A 601 -7.93 10.27 5.69
CA LEU A 601 -9.05 11.22 5.77
C LEU A 601 -10.13 10.76 6.77
N HIS A 602 -10.43 9.44 6.82
CA HIS A 602 -11.36 8.90 7.83
C HIS A 602 -10.82 9.08 9.25
N ARG A 603 -9.51 8.86 9.46
CA ARG A 603 -8.87 9.11 10.77
C ARG A 603 -8.89 10.57 11.20
N LEU A 604 -8.81 11.52 10.25
CA LEU A 604 -8.90 12.95 10.56
C LEU A 604 -10.32 13.38 10.92
N LEU A 605 -11.34 12.79 10.29
CA LEU A 605 -12.73 13.05 10.61
C LEU A 605 -13.15 12.41 11.94
N ASP A 606 -12.62 11.22 12.26
CA ASP A 606 -12.87 10.57 13.55
C ASP A 606 -12.17 11.30 14.71
N ARG A 607 -10.99 11.90 14.49
CA ARG A 607 -10.31 12.75 15.49
C ARG A 607 -10.95 14.13 15.70
N ALA A 608 -11.80 14.60 14.79
CA ALA A 608 -12.50 15.87 14.95
C ALA A 608 -13.81 15.74 15.74
N ASN A 609 -14.28 14.50 15.96
CA ASN A 609 -15.54 14.18 16.64
C ASN A 609 -15.36 13.50 18.02
N GLY A 610 -14.13 13.43 18.54
CA GLY A 610 -13.81 12.99 19.90
C GLY A 610 -12.84 13.96 20.53
#